data_AF-A0A8T3MTI5-F1
#
_entry.id   AF-A0A8T3MTI5-F1
#
_cell.length_a   1.000
_cell.length_b   1.000
_cell.length_c   1.000
_cell.angle_alpha   90.00
_cell.angle_beta   90.00
_cell.angle_gamma   90.00
#
_symmetry.space_group_name_H-M   'P 1'
#
loop_
_entity.id
_entity.type
_entity.pdbx_description
1 polymer ?
#
loop_
_entity_poly.entity_id
_entity_poly.type
_entity_poly.pdbx_seq_one_letter_code
_entity_poly.pdbx_strand_id
1 'polypeptide(L)'
;MTELTRPIRRLLRRTAHDVVPTAAVAAAVDTQPGGAASVALDIPENDALLAYLQSAPGPVEIGRIELDSPALRAIREAGVALIVPLVSQGELIGTLNLGPRRSEQEYSSDDRRLLTNLAAHAAPAIRVAQLVHEQAREAATREGLEQEMRVATLIQQQFLPRELPALLHWQIAAYYGPARAVGGDFYDFIEMSDGRIGIAVGDVTDKGVPAALLMARTHSILRAEATRSDSPGVILARANELLVPEMPARMFVTCLFAILEPSTGRIILANAGHNLPYVRTDAGVIELRATGMPLGLLPGTVYEETEGVIEPGSNVLLYSDGLVEAHDPSREMYGFPRLREAMTVDDAGSELLDRLLNGLRVFTGPDWEQEDDITLVTLRRAAGVAERAAPDEAAPAGHVLTAFSIPGEEGNERTAMDLVAAAVGPLGLSPARLQRLKTAVSETAMNAIEYGSRGRAEIPVDVVVETTDDSIVVRISDRALSGAVPGDPEAPDIERKLAGEQKARGWGLFLIKSMVDSMAVTSDGSTQTVTLTMAREERSRG
;
A
#
# COMPACT_ATOMS: atom_id res chain seq x y z
N MET A 1 -31.14 -1.01 -23.89
CA MET A 1 -30.98 -2.41 -24.34
C MET A 1 -31.46 -2.50 -25.78
N THR A 2 -30.54 -2.42 -26.74
CA THR A 2 -30.85 -2.49 -28.17
C THR A 2 -30.21 -3.78 -28.69
N GLU A 3 -31.03 -4.75 -29.09
CA GLU A 3 -30.57 -6.07 -29.52
C GLU A 3 -29.83 -5.99 -30.86
N LEU A 4 -28.56 -6.40 -30.87
CA LEU A 4 -27.76 -6.57 -32.09
C LEU A 4 -28.28 -7.77 -32.90
N THR A 5 -28.53 -7.56 -34.18
CA THR A 5 -29.10 -8.52 -35.12
C THR A 5 -28.18 -9.70 -35.45
N ARG A 6 -28.79 -10.83 -35.83
CA ARG A 6 -28.19 -12.17 -36.05
C ARG A 6 -26.95 -12.28 -36.99
N PRO A 7 -26.59 -11.34 -37.89
CA PRO A 7 -25.36 -11.48 -38.68
C PRO A 7 -24.06 -11.28 -37.84
N ILE A 8 -24.12 -10.52 -36.75
CA ILE A 8 -22.93 -10.14 -35.95
C ILE A 8 -22.47 -11.28 -35.03
N ARG A 9 -23.39 -12.18 -34.60
CA ARG A 9 -23.04 -13.39 -33.83
C ARG A 9 -22.22 -14.41 -34.62
N ARG A 10 -22.16 -14.31 -35.96
CA ARG A 10 -21.44 -15.27 -36.81
C ARG A 10 -19.97 -14.89 -37.04
N LEU A 11 -19.59 -13.61 -36.88
CA LEU A 11 -18.19 -13.19 -36.85
C LEU A 11 -17.52 -13.51 -35.50
N LEU A 12 -18.28 -13.52 -34.41
CA LEU A 12 -17.77 -13.76 -33.04
C LEU A 12 -17.63 -15.25 -32.66
N ARG A 13 -17.90 -16.19 -33.57
CA ARG A 13 -17.77 -17.64 -33.33
C ARG A 13 -16.65 -18.31 -34.13
N ARG A 14 -15.73 -17.53 -34.70
CA ARG A 14 -14.57 -18.04 -35.44
C ARG A 14 -13.25 -17.53 -34.86
N THR A 15 -13.08 -17.67 -33.55
CA THR A 15 -11.80 -17.46 -32.87
C THR A 15 -11.71 -18.39 -31.67
N ALA A 16 -11.24 -19.61 -31.90
CA ALA A 16 -10.74 -20.48 -30.83
C ALA A 16 -9.70 -21.52 -31.30
N HIS A 17 -9.56 -21.80 -32.60
CA HIS A 17 -8.64 -22.86 -33.07
C HIS A 17 -7.80 -22.57 -34.33
N ASP A 18 -7.62 -21.31 -34.73
CA ASP A 18 -6.62 -20.95 -35.75
C ASP A 18 -5.85 -19.68 -35.34
N VAL A 19 -5.39 -19.62 -34.08
CA VAL A 19 -4.31 -18.71 -33.71
C VAL A 19 -3.02 -19.46 -34.01
N VAL A 20 -2.40 -19.12 -35.14
CA VAL A 20 -0.99 -19.46 -35.36
C VAL A 20 -0.22 -18.90 -34.16
N PRO A 21 0.55 -19.71 -33.42
CA PRO A 21 1.22 -19.23 -32.22
C PRO A 21 2.10 -18.02 -32.54
N THR A 22 1.92 -16.93 -31.80
CA THR A 22 2.75 -15.71 -31.86
C THR A 22 4.24 -16.01 -31.63
N ALA A 23 4.56 -17.17 -31.04
CA ALA A 23 5.92 -17.70 -30.93
C ALA A 23 6.56 -18.07 -32.28
N ALA A 24 5.78 -18.43 -33.31
CA ALA A 24 6.31 -18.77 -34.63
C ALA A 24 6.69 -17.54 -35.47
N VAL A 25 6.12 -16.37 -35.15
CA VAL A 25 6.51 -15.10 -35.78
C VAL A 25 7.74 -14.49 -35.09
N ALA A 26 7.89 -14.68 -33.77
CA ALA A 26 9.10 -14.30 -33.04
C ALA A 26 10.31 -15.19 -33.38
N ALA A 27 10.11 -16.50 -33.59
CA ALA A 27 11.16 -17.43 -33.98
C ALA A 27 11.61 -17.30 -35.45
N ALA A 28 10.84 -16.63 -36.31
CA ALA A 28 11.21 -16.40 -37.71
C ALA A 28 12.22 -15.24 -37.88
N VAL A 29 12.40 -14.39 -36.85
CA VAL A 29 13.36 -13.27 -36.88
C VAL A 29 14.79 -13.72 -36.53
N ASP A 30 14.98 -14.93 -36.01
CA ASP A 30 16.30 -15.51 -35.71
C ASP A 30 16.84 -16.42 -36.83
N THR A 31 16.22 -16.38 -38.01
CA THR A 31 16.89 -16.91 -39.21
C THR A 31 17.86 -15.86 -39.71
N GLN A 32 19.10 -15.92 -39.22
CA GLN A 32 20.26 -15.23 -39.80
C GLN A 32 20.20 -15.37 -41.34
N PRO A 33 19.87 -14.31 -42.10
CA PRO A 33 20.00 -14.33 -43.53
C PRO A 33 21.51 -14.40 -43.79
N GLY A 34 21.96 -15.44 -44.47
CA GLY A 34 23.38 -15.65 -44.71
C GLY A 34 24.09 -14.38 -45.17
N GLY A 35 25.06 -13.92 -44.38
CA GLY A 35 26.15 -13.04 -44.80
C GLY A 35 25.82 -11.56 -45.05
N ALA A 36 24.76 -10.99 -44.45
CA ALA A 36 24.62 -9.53 -44.40
C ALA A 36 25.36 -9.00 -43.16
N ALA A 37 26.57 -8.47 -43.35
CA ALA A 37 27.27 -7.73 -42.29
C ALA A 37 26.43 -6.49 -41.93
N SER A 38 25.81 -6.50 -40.77
CA SER A 38 25.24 -5.29 -40.17
C SER A 38 26.40 -4.38 -39.81
N VAL A 39 26.66 -3.36 -40.63
CA VAL A 39 27.55 -2.26 -40.26
C VAL A 39 26.69 -1.27 -39.49
N ALA A 40 26.90 -1.17 -38.19
CA ALA A 40 26.27 -0.14 -37.36
C ALA A 40 26.86 1.22 -37.77
N LEU A 41 26.16 1.90 -38.68
CA LEU A 41 26.51 3.23 -39.18
C LEU A 41 25.58 4.23 -38.51
N ASP A 42 26.08 4.93 -37.50
CA ASP A 42 25.36 5.99 -36.83
C ASP A 42 25.68 7.33 -37.54
N ILE A 43 24.65 8.01 -38.03
CA ILE A 43 24.80 9.30 -38.72
C ILE A 43 24.49 10.39 -37.69
N PRO A 44 25.47 11.22 -37.28
CA PRO A 44 25.21 12.29 -36.33
C PRO A 44 24.12 13.25 -36.83
N GLU A 45 23.31 13.80 -35.93
CA GLU A 45 22.21 14.74 -36.29
C GLU A 45 22.70 15.97 -37.08
N ASN A 46 23.95 16.40 -36.84
CA ASN A 46 24.56 17.54 -37.52
C ASN A 46 25.32 17.17 -38.81
N ASP A 47 25.29 15.91 -39.22
CA ASP A 47 26.00 15.46 -40.42
C ASP A 47 25.21 15.83 -41.70
N ALA A 48 25.90 16.47 -42.65
CA ALA A 48 25.30 16.91 -43.91
C ALA A 48 24.69 15.77 -44.75
N LEU A 49 25.14 14.53 -44.54
CA LEU A 49 24.59 13.36 -45.21
C LEU A 49 23.13 13.09 -44.82
N LEU A 50 22.73 13.41 -43.59
CA LEU A 50 21.38 13.13 -43.09
C LEU A 50 20.32 13.95 -43.86
N ALA A 51 20.54 15.26 -43.96
CA ALA A 51 19.67 16.17 -44.72
C ALA A 51 19.64 15.84 -46.23
N TYR A 52 20.79 15.40 -46.77
CA TYR A 52 20.87 14.96 -48.16
C TYR A 52 20.01 13.71 -48.40
N LEU A 53 20.14 12.68 -47.56
CA LEU A 53 19.38 11.44 -47.70
C LEU A 53 17.88 11.62 -47.48
N GLN A 54 17.49 12.49 -46.55
CA GLN A 54 16.09 12.82 -46.27
C GLN A 54 15.39 13.50 -47.47
N SER A 55 16.12 14.30 -48.25
CA SER A 55 15.61 15.03 -49.41
C SER A 55 15.81 14.30 -50.75
N ALA A 56 16.51 13.15 -50.75
CA ALA A 56 16.83 12.42 -51.96
C ALA A 56 15.56 11.82 -52.62
N PRO A 57 15.39 11.96 -53.94
CA PRO A 57 14.19 11.49 -54.65
C PRO A 57 14.15 9.96 -54.86
N GLY A 58 15.14 9.21 -54.37
CA GLY A 58 15.27 7.77 -54.56
C GLY A 58 16.68 7.27 -54.21
N PRO A 59 17.06 6.06 -54.68
CA PRO A 59 18.37 5.47 -54.42
C PRO A 59 19.53 6.38 -54.85
N VAL A 60 20.48 6.55 -53.94
CA VAL A 60 21.65 7.41 -54.04
C VAL A 60 22.91 6.59 -54.24
N GLU A 61 23.67 6.88 -55.29
CA GLU A 61 24.99 6.28 -55.51
C GLU A 61 26.06 6.98 -54.70
N ILE A 62 26.72 6.23 -53.82
CA ILE A 62 27.69 6.78 -52.86
C ILE A 62 28.94 7.33 -53.54
N GLY A 63 29.33 6.75 -54.68
CA GLY A 63 30.47 7.21 -55.48
C GLY A 63 30.27 8.59 -56.11
N ARG A 64 29.03 9.09 -56.20
CA ARG A 64 28.70 10.38 -56.84
C ARG A 64 28.46 11.51 -55.86
N ILE A 65 28.47 11.23 -54.55
CA ILE A 65 28.25 12.24 -53.52
C ILE A 65 29.57 12.94 -53.17
N GLU A 66 29.62 14.25 -53.34
CA GLU A 66 30.74 15.08 -52.89
C GLU A 66 30.31 15.89 -51.66
N LEU A 67 30.31 15.22 -50.50
CA LEU A 67 30.01 15.82 -49.19
C LEU A 67 31.14 15.50 -48.21
N ASP A 68 31.54 16.48 -47.40
CA ASP A 68 32.40 16.23 -46.25
C ASP A 68 31.55 15.71 -45.09
N SER A 69 31.53 14.40 -44.95
CA SER A 69 30.73 13.68 -43.96
C SER A 69 31.55 12.51 -43.41
N PRO A 70 31.81 12.47 -42.08
CA PRO A 70 32.39 11.29 -41.43
C PRO A 70 31.58 10.03 -41.68
N ALA A 71 30.24 10.12 -41.65
CA ALA A 71 29.37 8.99 -41.93
C ALA A 71 29.50 8.49 -43.38
N LEU A 72 29.59 9.40 -44.35
CA LEU A 72 29.79 9.04 -45.76
C LEU A 72 31.12 8.31 -45.99
N ARG A 73 32.19 8.71 -45.27
CA ARG A 73 33.49 8.01 -45.32
C ARG A 73 33.37 6.59 -44.78
N ALA A 74 32.74 6.41 -43.61
CA ALA A 74 32.53 5.09 -43.03
C ALA A 74 31.69 4.17 -43.94
N ILE A 75 30.65 4.72 -44.58
CA ILE A 75 29.80 4.01 -45.56
C ILE A 75 30.61 3.54 -46.78
N ARG A 76 31.55 4.38 -47.27
CA ARG A 76 32.45 4.03 -48.38
C ARG A 76 33.42 2.93 -47.99
N GLU A 77 34.03 3.02 -46.81
CA GLU A 77 34.93 2.01 -46.27
C GLU A 77 34.23 0.66 -46.06
N ALA A 78 32.95 0.69 -45.70
CA ALA A 78 32.08 -0.49 -45.61
C ALA A 78 31.71 -1.10 -46.98
N GLY A 79 32.13 -0.49 -48.09
CA GLY A 79 31.87 -1.00 -49.44
C GLY A 79 30.44 -0.81 -49.92
N VAL A 80 29.69 0.16 -49.37
CA VAL A 80 28.33 0.47 -49.83
C VAL A 80 28.40 1.24 -51.16
N ALA A 81 27.73 0.72 -52.19
CA ALA A 81 27.66 1.33 -53.51
C ALA A 81 26.39 2.17 -53.71
N LEU A 82 25.26 1.74 -53.12
CA LEU A 82 23.96 2.37 -53.27
C LEU A 82 23.24 2.44 -51.91
N ILE A 83 22.71 3.62 -51.58
CA ILE A 83 21.86 3.83 -50.41
C ILE A 83 20.43 4.08 -50.88
N VAL A 84 19.48 3.39 -50.28
CA VAL A 84 18.06 3.69 -50.44
C VAL A 84 17.56 4.31 -49.13
N PRO A 85 17.18 5.60 -49.13
CA PRO A 85 16.68 6.24 -47.92
C PRO A 85 15.29 5.69 -47.57
N LEU A 86 15.10 5.34 -46.30
CA LEU A 86 13.78 4.99 -45.75
C LEU A 86 13.20 6.26 -45.15
N VAL A 87 12.31 6.92 -45.88
CA VAL A 87 11.68 8.18 -45.42
C VAL A 87 10.22 7.92 -45.10
N SER A 88 9.79 8.30 -43.90
CA SER A 88 8.39 8.23 -43.46
C SER A 88 7.96 9.60 -42.94
N GLN A 89 6.85 10.13 -43.46
CA GLN A 89 6.32 11.45 -43.09
C GLN A 89 7.35 12.60 -43.20
N GLY A 90 8.28 12.49 -44.15
CA GLY A 90 9.31 13.51 -44.38
C GLY A 90 10.54 13.37 -43.49
N GLU A 91 10.62 12.37 -42.62
CA GLU A 91 11.76 12.09 -41.76
C GLU A 91 12.51 10.83 -42.22
N LEU A 92 13.84 10.88 -42.22
CA LEU A 92 14.68 9.72 -42.53
C LEU A 92 14.73 8.79 -41.32
N ILE A 93 14.11 7.61 -41.43
CA ILE A 93 14.02 6.65 -40.32
C ILE A 93 15.13 5.59 -40.36
N GLY A 94 15.87 5.53 -41.48
CA GLY A 94 16.91 4.56 -41.73
C GLY A 94 17.35 4.52 -43.20
N THR A 95 18.25 3.60 -43.51
CA THR A 95 18.78 3.39 -44.86
C THR A 95 18.85 1.89 -45.20
N LEU A 96 18.60 1.55 -46.47
CA LEU A 96 18.97 0.24 -47.03
C LEU A 96 20.28 0.42 -47.80
N ASN A 97 21.32 -0.25 -47.34
CA ASN A 97 22.67 -0.14 -47.90
C ASN A 97 22.96 -1.36 -48.78
N LEU A 98 23.30 -1.13 -50.04
CA LEU A 98 23.65 -2.18 -51.00
C LEU A 98 25.10 -2.01 -51.44
N GLY A 99 25.85 -3.10 -51.43
CA GLY A 99 27.20 -3.16 -52.01
C GLY A 99 27.19 -3.20 -53.54
N PRO A 100 28.35 -3.39 -54.19
CA PRO A 100 28.42 -3.55 -55.64
C PRO A 100 27.63 -4.77 -56.11
N ARG A 101 27.03 -4.68 -57.30
CA ARG A 101 26.31 -5.79 -57.89
C ARG A 101 27.27 -6.92 -58.23
N ARG A 102 26.92 -8.16 -57.86
CA ARG A 102 27.76 -9.36 -58.11
C ARG A 102 27.98 -9.69 -59.58
N SER A 103 27.10 -9.22 -60.46
CA SER A 103 27.23 -9.41 -61.91
C SER A 103 28.18 -8.42 -62.58
N GLU A 104 28.93 -7.63 -61.80
CA GLU A 104 29.85 -6.56 -62.25
C GLU A 104 29.19 -5.44 -63.09
N GLN A 105 27.85 -5.42 -63.15
CA GLN A 105 27.06 -4.37 -63.82
C GLN A 105 26.57 -3.33 -62.81
N GLU A 106 26.30 -2.10 -63.27
CA GLU A 106 25.63 -1.10 -62.44
C GLU A 106 24.16 -1.46 -62.14
N TYR A 107 23.58 -0.82 -61.13
CA TYR A 107 22.15 -0.90 -60.82
C TYR A 107 21.32 -0.18 -61.88
N SER A 108 20.42 -0.92 -62.53
CA SER A 108 19.57 -0.40 -63.61
C SER A 108 18.50 0.56 -63.09
N SER A 109 17.81 1.24 -64.02
CA SER A 109 16.64 2.09 -63.68
C SER A 109 15.51 1.29 -63.05
N ASP A 110 15.31 0.05 -63.47
CA ASP A 110 14.24 -0.82 -62.97
C ASP A 110 14.56 -1.31 -61.55
N ASP A 111 15.83 -1.66 -61.29
CA ASP A 111 16.30 -2.00 -59.94
C ASP A 111 16.03 -0.85 -58.97
N ARG A 112 16.36 0.38 -59.38
CA ARG A 112 16.16 1.57 -58.55
C ARG A 112 14.69 1.84 -58.27
N ARG A 113 13.83 1.71 -59.29
CA ARG A 113 12.37 1.86 -59.12
C ARG A 113 11.80 0.84 -58.15
N LEU A 114 12.24 -0.42 -58.27
CA LEU A 114 11.84 -1.48 -57.34
C LEU A 114 12.27 -1.16 -55.91
N LEU A 115 13.53 -0.75 -55.72
CA LEU A 115 14.07 -0.36 -54.42
C LEU A 115 13.34 0.85 -53.83
N THR A 116 13.00 1.87 -54.63
CA THR A 116 12.20 3.01 -54.17
C THR A 116 10.83 2.56 -53.67
N ASN A 117 10.13 1.69 -54.43
CA ASN A 117 8.82 1.22 -54.03
C ASN A 117 8.89 0.36 -52.75
N LEU A 118 9.91 -0.48 -52.64
CA LEU A 118 10.17 -1.26 -51.42
C LEU A 118 10.43 -0.35 -50.22
N ALA A 119 11.27 0.68 -50.38
CA ALA A 119 11.55 1.65 -49.33
C ALA A 119 10.30 2.42 -48.90
N ALA A 120 9.47 2.86 -49.86
CA ALA A 120 8.23 3.58 -49.59
C ALA A 120 7.20 2.74 -48.81
N HIS A 121 7.17 1.42 -49.03
CA HIS A 121 6.31 0.50 -48.27
C HIS A 121 6.93 0.06 -46.93
N ALA A 122 8.24 -0.16 -46.89
CA ALA A 122 8.95 -0.62 -45.71
C ALA A 122 9.11 0.49 -44.66
N ALA A 123 9.31 1.74 -45.08
CA ALA A 123 9.60 2.83 -44.15
C ALA A 123 8.47 3.04 -43.11
N PRO A 124 7.18 3.19 -43.48
CA PRO A 124 6.12 3.32 -42.48
C PRO A 124 6.03 2.11 -41.51
N ALA A 125 6.24 0.89 -42.02
CA ALA A 125 6.20 -0.32 -41.21
C ALA A 125 7.36 -0.39 -40.20
N ILE A 126 8.57 -0.02 -40.63
CA ILE A 126 9.76 0.05 -39.77
C ILE A 126 9.58 1.13 -38.71
N ARG A 127 9.03 2.30 -39.06
CA ARG A 127 8.76 3.38 -38.10
C ARG A 127 7.80 2.92 -37.01
N VAL A 128 6.71 2.25 -37.38
CA VAL A 128 5.75 1.70 -36.39
C VAL A 128 6.43 0.66 -35.51
N ALA A 129 7.24 -0.24 -36.08
CA ALA A 129 7.95 -1.25 -35.30
C ALA A 129 8.96 -0.63 -34.30
N GLN A 130 9.69 0.41 -34.71
CA GLN A 130 10.61 1.16 -33.84
C GLN A 130 9.87 1.83 -32.68
N LEU A 131 8.78 2.55 -32.97
CA LEU A 131 7.97 3.23 -31.95
C LEU A 131 7.38 2.24 -30.93
N VAL A 132 6.85 1.10 -31.39
CA VAL A 132 6.34 0.05 -30.49
C VAL A 132 7.46 -0.51 -29.62
N HIS A 133 8.65 -0.72 -30.18
CA HIS A 133 9.79 -1.22 -29.40
C HIS A 133 10.26 -0.21 -28.36
N GLU A 134 10.34 1.08 -28.71
CA GLU A 134 10.69 2.16 -27.79
C GLU A 134 9.68 2.28 -26.66
N GLN A 135 8.38 2.33 -26.97
CA GLN A 135 7.30 2.35 -25.98
C GLN A 135 7.33 1.13 -25.06
N ALA A 136 7.61 -0.07 -25.61
CA ALA A 136 7.74 -1.29 -24.81
C ALA A 136 8.93 -1.22 -23.84
N ARG A 137 10.06 -0.64 -24.27
CA ARG A 137 11.24 -0.46 -23.41
C ARG A 137 10.99 0.56 -22.30
N GLU A 138 10.36 1.69 -22.63
CA GLU A 138 9.97 2.71 -21.65
C GLU A 138 8.98 2.13 -20.63
N ALA A 139 7.96 1.40 -21.11
CA ALA A 139 6.99 0.73 -20.26
C ALA A 139 7.66 -0.29 -19.32
N ALA A 140 8.56 -1.13 -19.84
CA ALA A 140 9.29 -2.10 -19.01
C ALA A 140 10.19 -1.42 -17.97
N THR A 141 10.85 -0.31 -18.34
CA THR A 141 11.68 0.45 -17.39
C THR A 141 10.82 1.07 -16.29
N ARG A 142 9.69 1.65 -16.65
CA ARG A 142 8.73 2.24 -15.71
C ARG A 142 8.14 1.18 -14.77
N GLU A 143 7.75 0.03 -15.32
CA GLU A 143 7.22 -1.09 -14.54
C GLU A 143 8.26 -1.61 -13.53
N GLY A 144 9.54 -1.67 -13.92
CA GLY A 144 10.65 -2.00 -13.03
C GLY A 144 10.77 -1.02 -11.86
N LEU A 145 10.79 0.29 -12.14
CA LEU A 145 10.84 1.32 -11.09
C LEU A 145 9.60 1.30 -10.18
N GLU A 146 8.41 1.09 -10.73
CA GLU A 146 7.19 0.95 -9.94
C GLU A 146 7.23 -0.29 -9.03
N GLN A 147 7.83 -1.39 -9.50
CA GLN A 147 8.05 -2.58 -8.67
C GLN A 147 9.05 -2.32 -7.54
N GLU A 148 10.17 -1.65 -7.82
CA GLU A 148 11.14 -1.25 -6.79
C GLU A 148 10.49 -0.34 -5.73
N MET A 149 9.67 0.62 -6.15
CA MET A 149 8.93 1.48 -5.22
C MET A 149 7.91 0.70 -4.39
N ARG A 150 7.19 -0.27 -4.96
CA ARG A 150 6.29 -1.15 -4.20
C ARG A 150 7.03 -1.91 -3.10
N VAL A 151 8.22 -2.43 -3.41
CA VAL A 151 9.06 -3.10 -2.41
C VAL A 151 9.49 -2.13 -1.32
N ALA A 152 9.90 -0.91 -1.69
CA ALA A 152 10.25 0.13 -0.72
C ALA A 152 9.07 0.49 0.20
N THR A 153 7.85 0.61 -0.33
CA THR A 153 6.62 0.83 0.45
C THR A 153 6.41 -0.30 1.46
N LEU A 154 6.53 -1.56 1.03
CA LEU A 154 6.35 -2.72 1.90
C LEU A 154 7.38 -2.74 3.03
N ILE A 155 8.64 -2.42 2.75
CA ILE A 155 9.69 -2.31 3.77
C ILE A 155 9.39 -1.16 4.73
N GLN A 156 8.99 0.01 4.22
CA GLN A 156 8.66 1.16 5.05
C GLN A 156 7.51 0.87 6.02
N GLN A 157 6.46 0.18 5.54
CA GLN A 157 5.33 -0.23 6.37
C GLN A 157 5.73 -1.16 7.53
N GLN A 158 6.88 -1.82 7.48
CA GLN A 158 7.39 -2.63 8.60
C GLN A 158 7.93 -1.81 9.76
N PHE A 159 8.28 -0.53 9.53
CA PHE A 159 8.72 0.37 10.60
C PHE A 159 7.54 0.93 11.40
N LEU A 160 6.36 1.06 10.80
CA LEU A 160 5.17 1.53 11.50
C LEU A 160 4.53 0.42 12.34
N PRO A 161 3.86 0.75 13.46
CA PRO A 161 3.12 -0.21 14.27
C PRO A 161 2.13 -1.02 13.44
N ARG A 162 2.26 -2.35 13.46
CA ARG A 162 1.28 -3.26 12.84
C ARG A 162 -0.03 -3.32 13.63
N GLU A 163 0.10 -3.23 14.94
CA GLU A 163 -1.00 -3.21 15.90
C GLU A 163 -0.76 -2.07 16.89
N LEU A 164 -1.83 -1.41 17.30
CA LEU A 164 -1.80 -0.38 18.33
C LEU A 164 -1.85 -1.04 19.71
N PRO A 165 -1.20 -0.48 20.74
CA PRO A 165 -1.18 -1.10 22.06
C PRO A 165 -2.60 -1.15 22.65
N ALA A 166 -2.98 -2.32 23.16
CA ALA A 166 -4.26 -2.53 23.84
C ALA A 166 -4.13 -2.12 25.31
N LEU A 167 -4.42 -0.86 25.62
CA LEU A 167 -4.33 -0.31 26.97
C LEU A 167 -5.72 -0.28 27.65
N LEU A 168 -5.79 -0.80 28.88
CA LEU A 168 -7.03 -0.81 29.65
C LEU A 168 -7.53 0.62 29.90
N HIS A 169 -8.81 0.87 29.59
CA HIS A 169 -9.44 2.21 29.66
C HIS A 169 -8.90 3.23 28.66
N TRP A 170 -8.23 2.81 27.59
CA TRP A 170 -7.80 3.72 26.52
C TRP A 170 -8.38 3.30 25.18
N GLN A 171 -8.74 4.31 24.39
CA GLN A 171 -9.05 4.17 22.98
C GLN A 171 -7.93 4.85 22.20
N ILE A 172 -7.23 4.06 21.38
CA ILE A 172 -6.12 4.53 20.55
C ILE A 172 -6.50 4.25 19.10
N ALA A 173 -6.31 5.25 18.24
CA ALA A 173 -6.39 5.06 16.80
C ALA A 173 -5.30 5.89 16.12
N ALA A 174 -4.79 5.36 15.02
CA ALA A 174 -3.81 6.05 14.20
C ALA A 174 -4.19 5.94 12.73
N TYR A 175 -3.80 6.95 11.95
CA TYR A 175 -3.89 6.98 10.51
C TYR A 175 -2.55 7.43 9.95
N TYR A 176 -2.10 6.76 8.90
CA TYR A 176 -0.96 7.16 8.10
C TYR A 176 -1.33 7.04 6.61
N GLY A 177 -1.27 8.16 5.91
CA GLY A 177 -1.47 8.24 4.47
C GLY A 177 -0.26 8.94 3.85
N PRO A 178 0.62 8.24 3.10
CA PRO A 178 1.73 8.88 2.43
C PRO A 178 1.28 9.57 1.14
N ALA A 179 1.88 10.72 0.79
CA ALA A 179 1.63 11.45 -0.45
C ALA A 179 2.29 10.78 -1.68
N ARG A 180 3.35 9.98 -1.43
CA ARG A 180 4.09 9.22 -2.45
C ARG A 180 4.13 7.74 -2.07
N ALA A 181 4.80 6.92 -2.89
CA ALA A 181 4.96 5.50 -2.57
C ALA A 181 5.68 5.26 -1.23
N VAL A 182 6.58 6.17 -0.83
CA VAL A 182 7.22 6.18 0.50
C VAL A 182 7.24 7.61 1.04
N GLY A 183 7.01 7.74 2.35
CA GLY A 183 6.91 9.01 3.06
C GLY A 183 8.09 9.32 3.99
N GLY A 184 8.14 10.55 4.50
CA GLY A 184 9.04 10.99 5.57
C GLY A 184 8.43 10.83 6.97
N ASP A 185 7.11 10.80 7.04
CA ASP A 185 6.33 10.70 8.27
C ASP A 185 6.44 9.33 8.97
N PHE A 186 6.37 9.34 10.30
CA PHE A 186 6.26 8.13 11.11
C PHE A 186 5.56 8.35 12.44
N TYR A 187 5.06 7.25 13.00
CA TYR A 187 4.64 7.17 14.40
C TYR A 187 5.02 5.81 14.98
N ASP A 188 5.19 5.73 16.30
CA ASP A 188 5.45 4.47 17.01
C ASP A 188 4.88 4.48 18.44
N PHE A 189 4.60 3.27 18.95
CA PHE A 189 4.22 3.02 20.33
C PHE A 189 5.23 2.02 20.93
N ILE A 190 6.01 2.48 21.90
CA ILE A 190 7.14 1.75 22.45
C ILE A 190 6.80 1.35 23.89
N GLU A 191 6.60 0.05 24.12
CA GLU A 191 6.43 -0.47 25.47
C GLU A 191 7.72 -0.33 26.28
N MET A 192 7.65 0.36 27.41
CA MET A 192 8.74 0.51 28.36
C MET A 192 8.69 -0.59 29.41
N SER A 193 9.84 -0.89 30.04
CA SER A 193 9.97 -2.01 30.98
C SER A 193 9.09 -1.94 32.23
N ASP A 194 8.57 -0.75 32.56
CA ASP A 194 7.72 -0.51 33.73
C ASP A 194 6.23 -0.34 33.37
N GLY A 195 5.84 -0.65 32.13
CA GLY A 195 4.46 -0.55 31.66
C GLY A 195 4.03 0.84 31.20
N ARG A 196 4.94 1.83 31.21
CA ARG A 196 4.74 3.09 30.47
C ARG A 196 4.85 2.87 28.97
N ILE A 197 4.26 3.78 28.20
CA ILE A 197 4.25 3.73 26.74
C ILE A 197 4.93 4.98 26.21
N GLY A 198 6.04 4.79 25.50
CA GLY A 198 6.63 5.82 24.65
C GLY A 198 5.80 6.00 23.38
N ILE A 199 5.55 7.24 23.00
CA ILE A 199 4.77 7.61 21.82
C ILE A 199 5.64 8.56 21.00
N ALA A 200 6.02 8.13 19.81
CA ALA A 200 6.79 8.95 18.88
C ALA A 200 5.91 9.34 17.69
N VAL A 201 5.95 10.59 17.28
CA VAL A 201 5.43 11.07 15.99
C VAL A 201 6.49 11.99 15.40
N GLY A 202 6.79 11.84 14.12
CA GLY A 202 7.76 12.70 13.48
C GLY A 202 7.62 12.75 11.97
N ASP A 203 8.26 13.75 11.41
CA ASP A 203 8.27 14.04 9.98
C ASP A 203 9.68 14.43 9.55
N VAL A 204 10.12 13.85 8.43
CA VAL A 204 11.41 14.14 7.81
C VAL A 204 11.17 15.11 6.65
N THR A 205 11.92 16.21 6.62
CA THR A 205 11.87 17.14 5.49
C THR A 205 12.14 16.47 4.15
N ASP A 206 11.50 16.97 3.09
CA ASP A 206 11.45 16.37 1.75
C ASP A 206 10.64 15.05 1.72
N LYS A 207 10.57 14.43 0.54
CA LYS A 207 9.72 13.25 0.30
C LYS A 207 10.46 12.18 -0.50
N GLY A 208 9.89 10.99 -0.54
CA GLY A 208 10.43 9.88 -1.33
C GLY A 208 11.58 9.15 -0.62
N VAL A 209 12.44 8.51 -1.41
CA VAL A 209 13.40 7.53 -0.88
C VAL A 209 14.38 8.11 0.17
N PRO A 210 14.99 9.31 -0.02
CA PRO A 210 15.90 9.87 0.99
C PRO A 210 15.22 10.13 2.34
N ALA A 211 14.00 10.71 2.31
CA ALA A 211 13.22 10.97 3.52
C ALA A 211 12.84 9.66 4.22
N ALA A 212 12.41 8.65 3.46
CA ALA A 212 12.07 7.33 3.99
C ALA A 212 13.24 6.62 4.71
N LEU A 213 14.47 6.75 4.20
CA LEU A 213 15.67 6.17 4.82
C LEU A 213 16.02 6.88 6.13
N LEU A 214 15.93 8.22 6.17
CA LEU A 214 16.14 9.00 7.39
C LEU A 214 15.04 8.73 8.42
N MET A 215 13.80 8.54 7.98
CA MET A 215 12.68 8.14 8.83
C MET A 215 12.98 6.80 9.51
N ALA A 216 13.32 5.77 8.74
CA ALA A 216 13.63 4.43 9.26
C ALA A 216 14.78 4.44 10.27
N ARG A 217 15.82 5.25 10.00
CA ARG A 217 16.93 5.46 10.93
C ARG A 217 16.48 6.15 12.22
N THR A 218 15.76 7.26 12.10
CA THR A 218 15.29 8.05 13.25
C THR A 218 14.40 7.20 14.14
N HIS A 219 13.44 6.49 13.54
CA HIS A 219 12.59 5.52 14.22
C HIS A 219 13.41 4.48 15.00
N SER A 220 14.40 3.86 14.37
CA SER A 220 15.24 2.84 14.99
C SER A 220 16.06 3.40 16.18
N ILE A 221 16.60 4.61 16.04
CA ILE A 221 17.34 5.30 17.11
C ILE A 221 16.42 5.62 18.28
N LEU A 222 15.23 6.17 18.03
CA LEU A 222 14.26 6.51 19.07
C LEU A 222 13.85 5.27 19.86
N ARG A 223 13.55 4.16 19.17
CA ARG A 223 13.20 2.89 19.82
C ARG A 223 14.34 2.34 20.67
N ALA A 224 15.59 2.45 20.21
CA ALA A 224 16.75 2.05 20.99
C ALA A 224 16.95 2.94 22.23
N GLU A 225 16.85 4.27 22.09
CA GLU A 225 17.05 5.20 23.20
C GLU A 225 15.90 5.19 24.22
N ALA A 226 14.68 4.89 23.80
CA ALA A 226 13.53 4.73 24.68
C ALA A 226 13.71 3.59 25.70
N THR A 227 14.53 2.58 25.40
CA THR A 227 14.87 1.52 26.37
C THR A 227 15.93 1.94 27.40
N ARG A 228 16.56 3.11 27.21
CA ARG A 228 17.75 3.56 27.95
C ARG A 228 17.51 4.82 28.78
N SER A 229 16.31 5.39 28.74
CA SER A 229 15.97 6.65 29.40
C SER A 229 14.47 6.74 29.63
N ASP A 230 14.10 7.33 30.76
CA ASP A 230 12.72 7.59 31.16
C ASP A 230 12.29 9.05 30.90
N SER A 231 13.16 9.82 30.27
CA SER A 231 13.02 11.25 29.98
C SER A 231 12.93 11.46 28.46
N PRO A 232 11.80 11.96 27.92
CA PRO A 232 11.65 12.21 26.49
C PRO A 232 12.66 13.22 25.94
N GLY A 233 13.02 14.24 26.73
CA GLY A 233 14.01 15.23 26.33
C GLY A 233 15.41 14.63 26.18
N VAL A 234 15.81 13.72 27.07
CA VAL A 234 17.08 12.98 26.97
C VAL A 234 17.07 12.03 25.77
N ILE A 235 15.94 11.37 25.50
CA ILE A 235 15.79 10.49 24.31
C ILE A 235 16.01 11.30 23.04
N LEU A 236 15.33 12.44 22.88
CA LEU A 236 15.48 13.31 21.72
C LEU A 236 16.90 13.89 21.61
N ALA A 237 17.52 14.30 22.72
CA ALA A 237 18.89 14.81 22.72
C ALA A 237 19.88 13.75 22.22
N ARG A 238 19.79 12.51 22.71
CA ARG A 238 20.65 11.41 22.26
C ARG A 238 20.37 11.02 20.80
N ALA A 239 19.10 11.01 20.39
CA ALA A 239 18.75 10.78 19.00
C ALA A 239 19.36 11.84 18.08
N ASN A 240 19.28 13.12 18.48
CA ASN A 240 19.89 14.22 17.76
C ASN A 240 21.41 14.05 17.59
N GLU A 241 22.15 13.70 18.66
CA GLU A 241 23.60 13.48 18.58
C GLU A 241 23.99 12.36 17.61
N LEU A 242 23.14 11.34 17.46
CA LEU A 242 23.36 10.23 16.54
C LEU A 242 22.95 10.55 15.08
N LEU A 243 22.09 11.54 14.89
CA LEU A 243 21.59 11.96 13.58
C LEU A 243 22.45 13.06 12.94
N VAL A 244 22.89 14.06 13.72
CA VAL A 244 23.64 15.24 13.22
C VAL A 244 24.84 14.88 12.32
N PRO A 245 25.72 13.91 12.67
CA PRO A 245 26.91 13.63 11.87
C PRO A 245 26.64 13.08 10.46
N GLU A 246 25.46 12.50 10.25
CA GLU A 246 25.10 11.79 9.03
C GLU A 246 23.88 12.41 8.33
N MET A 247 23.40 13.56 8.83
CA MET A 247 22.28 14.28 8.24
C MET A 247 22.71 14.91 6.89
N PRO A 248 22.00 14.63 5.78
CA PRO A 248 22.25 15.31 4.52
C PRO A 248 22.03 16.82 4.65
N ALA A 249 22.75 17.59 3.82
CA ALA A 249 22.61 19.04 3.82
C ALA A 249 21.16 19.45 3.53
N ARG A 250 20.61 20.35 4.37
CA ARG A 250 19.24 20.90 4.29
C ARG A 250 18.12 19.93 4.68
N MET A 251 18.43 18.74 5.19
CA MET A 251 17.43 17.86 5.77
C MET A 251 17.42 17.97 7.30
N PHE A 252 16.25 17.76 7.90
CA PHE A 252 16.07 17.63 9.34
C PHE A 252 14.83 16.78 9.64
N VAL A 253 14.66 16.40 10.90
CA VAL A 253 13.48 15.65 11.35
C VAL A 253 12.78 16.42 12.45
N THR A 254 11.51 16.76 12.24
CA THR A 254 10.66 17.21 13.33
C THR A 254 10.15 16.00 14.08
N CYS A 255 10.16 16.02 15.41
CA CYS A 255 9.70 14.87 16.19
C CYS A 255 9.13 15.29 17.53
N LEU A 256 8.00 14.71 17.92
CA LEU A 256 7.49 14.75 19.27
C LEU A 256 7.64 13.37 19.90
N PHE A 257 8.20 13.33 21.11
CA PHE A 257 8.27 12.11 21.90
C PHE A 257 7.56 12.33 23.23
N ALA A 258 6.60 11.46 23.55
CA ALA A 258 5.87 11.47 24.80
C ALA A 258 6.03 10.13 25.53
N ILE A 259 5.96 10.16 26.86
CA ILE A 259 5.90 8.99 27.71
C ILE A 259 4.60 9.08 28.50
N LEU A 260 3.72 8.12 28.24
CA LEU A 260 2.43 7.98 28.89
C LEU A 260 2.50 6.93 30.00
N GLU A 261 2.01 7.26 31.18
CA GLU A 261 1.68 6.32 32.24
C GLU A 261 0.18 5.97 32.17
N PRO A 262 -0.20 4.79 31.65
CA PRO A 262 -1.60 4.50 31.31
C PRO A 262 -2.54 4.45 32.52
N SER A 263 -2.01 4.07 33.70
CA SER A 263 -2.78 3.93 34.94
C SER A 263 -3.26 5.28 35.47
N THR A 264 -2.39 6.30 35.46
CA THR A 264 -2.65 7.63 36.01
C THR A 264 -3.14 8.61 34.95
N GLY A 265 -2.81 8.37 33.67
CA GLY A 265 -2.98 9.33 32.59
C GLY A 265 -1.90 10.41 32.56
N ARG A 266 -0.86 10.31 33.40
CA ARG A 266 0.26 11.24 33.41
C ARG A 266 1.06 11.09 32.12
N ILE A 267 1.35 12.21 31.48
CA ILE A 267 2.12 12.27 30.24
C ILE A 267 3.25 13.29 30.39
N ILE A 268 4.47 12.89 30.05
CA ILE A 268 5.61 13.81 29.89
C ILE A 268 5.97 13.80 28.41
N LEU A 269 6.16 14.97 27.80
CA LEU A 269 6.54 15.06 26.40
C LEU A 269 7.67 16.06 26.19
N ALA A 270 8.45 15.82 25.14
CA ALA A 270 9.42 16.76 24.61
C ALA A 270 9.19 16.91 23.10
N ASN A 271 9.47 18.11 22.59
CA ASN A 271 9.20 18.44 21.19
C ASN A 271 10.47 18.95 20.49
N ALA A 272 10.88 18.26 19.44
CA ALA A 272 11.92 18.65 18.51
C ALA A 272 11.32 19.29 17.25
N GLY A 273 10.64 20.42 17.42
CA GLY A 273 10.14 21.26 16.34
C GLY A 273 8.94 20.71 15.57
N HIS A 274 8.25 19.69 16.09
CA HIS A 274 7.04 19.12 15.54
C HIS A 274 5.78 19.91 15.95
N ASN A 275 4.65 19.61 15.31
CA ASN A 275 3.37 20.24 15.63
C ASN A 275 2.93 19.94 17.07
N LEU A 276 2.31 20.94 17.71
CA LEU A 276 1.84 20.83 19.09
C LEU A 276 0.59 19.94 19.16
N PRO A 277 0.53 18.95 20.06
CA PRO A 277 -0.66 18.13 20.24
C PRO A 277 -1.85 18.96 20.72
N TYR A 278 -3.03 18.67 20.17
CA TYR A 278 -4.28 19.21 20.69
C TYR A 278 -4.87 18.27 21.74
N VAL A 279 -5.41 18.83 22.82
CA VAL A 279 -6.13 18.11 23.86
C VAL A 279 -7.50 18.71 24.02
N ARG A 280 -8.54 17.92 23.73
CA ARG A 280 -9.91 18.24 24.08
C ARG A 280 -10.18 17.83 25.51
N THR A 281 -10.61 18.79 26.32
CA THR A 281 -11.07 18.64 27.70
C THR A 281 -12.51 19.15 27.81
N ASP A 282 -13.15 18.96 28.96
CA ASP A 282 -14.47 19.56 29.24
C ASP A 282 -14.45 21.10 29.19
N ALA A 283 -13.29 21.72 29.41
CA ALA A 283 -13.09 23.17 29.32
C ALA A 283 -12.86 23.68 27.89
N GLY A 284 -12.75 22.77 26.91
CA GLY A 284 -12.46 23.07 25.51
C GLY A 284 -11.15 22.45 25.01
N VAL A 285 -10.68 22.92 23.86
CA VAL A 285 -9.48 22.41 23.18
C VAL A 285 -8.27 23.29 23.51
N ILE A 286 -7.21 22.67 24.02
CA ILE A 286 -5.93 23.32 24.36
C ILE A 286 -4.77 22.66 23.61
N GLU A 287 -3.62 23.33 23.54
CA GLU A 287 -2.37 22.78 23.03
C GLU A 287 -1.48 22.32 24.19
N LEU A 288 -0.88 21.13 24.10
CA LEU A 288 0.22 20.76 24.99
C LEU A 288 1.52 21.37 24.46
N ARG A 289 1.94 22.47 25.10
CA ARG A 289 3.08 23.27 24.64
C ARG A 289 4.40 22.65 25.06
N ALA A 290 5.23 22.33 24.09
CA ALA A 290 6.66 22.08 24.25
C ALA A 290 7.37 22.57 22.99
N THR A 291 8.60 23.06 23.13
CA THR A 291 9.38 23.62 22.02
C THR A 291 10.80 23.09 22.04
N GLY A 292 11.39 22.98 20.86
CA GLY A 292 12.78 22.56 20.67
C GLY A 292 13.16 22.61 19.19
N MET A 293 14.46 22.52 18.92
CA MET A 293 14.98 22.54 17.54
C MET A 293 14.80 21.19 16.85
N PRO A 294 14.44 21.14 15.56
CA PRO A 294 14.39 19.87 14.82
C PRO A 294 15.68 19.05 14.95
N LEU A 295 15.53 17.73 14.95
CA LEU A 295 16.63 16.78 15.05
C LEU A 295 17.53 16.87 13.81
N GLY A 296 18.83 16.73 14.02
CA GLY A 296 19.83 16.70 12.95
C GLY A 296 20.35 18.07 12.52
N LEU A 297 19.85 19.17 13.10
CA LEU A 297 20.30 20.53 12.76
C LEU A 297 21.55 20.97 13.53
N LEU A 298 21.56 20.79 14.85
CA LEU A 298 22.62 21.32 15.72
C LEU A 298 23.00 20.29 16.80
N PRO A 299 24.30 19.99 16.98
CA PRO A 299 24.75 19.16 18.09
C PRO A 299 24.60 19.91 19.42
N GLY A 300 24.52 19.17 20.52
CA GLY A 300 24.37 19.68 21.88
C GLY A 300 22.99 20.28 22.17
N THR A 301 21.97 19.96 21.35
CA THR A 301 20.61 20.48 21.55
C THR A 301 19.97 19.83 22.78
N VAL A 302 19.34 20.66 23.63
CA VAL A 302 18.56 20.23 24.79
C VAL A 302 17.08 20.45 24.49
N TYR A 303 16.26 19.48 24.87
CA TYR A 303 14.82 19.48 24.64
C TYR A 303 14.08 19.68 25.95
N GLU A 304 13.22 20.70 26.01
CA GLU A 304 12.39 20.97 27.17
C GLU A 304 11.29 19.91 27.31
N GLU A 305 11.02 19.54 28.55
CA GLU A 305 9.96 18.59 28.89
C GLU A 305 8.76 19.32 29.49
N THR A 306 7.58 18.98 28.99
CA THR A 306 6.31 19.44 29.53
C THR A 306 5.54 18.25 30.08
N GLU A 307 4.98 18.40 31.26
CA GLU A 307 4.16 17.39 31.92
C GLU A 307 2.68 17.80 31.90
N GLY A 308 1.80 16.82 31.78
CA GLY A 308 0.36 16.98 31.89
C GLY A 308 -0.33 15.71 32.36
N VAL A 309 -1.64 15.80 32.52
CA VAL A 309 -2.51 14.65 32.83
C VAL A 309 -3.64 14.60 31.82
N ILE A 310 -3.80 13.44 31.18
CA ILE A 310 -4.94 13.15 30.32
C ILE A 310 -6.06 12.66 31.23
N GLU A 311 -6.99 13.58 31.51
CA GLU A 311 -8.16 13.28 32.32
C GLU A 311 -9.09 12.29 31.62
N PRO A 312 -9.81 11.43 32.37
CA PRO A 312 -10.84 10.58 31.80
C PRO A 312 -11.84 11.40 30.97
N GLY A 313 -12.17 10.95 29.76
CA GLY A 313 -13.00 11.67 28.79
C GLY A 313 -12.23 12.61 27.85
N SER A 314 -10.99 12.97 28.19
CA SER A 314 -10.15 13.83 27.34
C SER A 314 -9.61 13.06 26.15
N ASN A 315 -9.44 13.78 25.04
CA ASN A 315 -8.91 13.22 23.80
C ASN A 315 -7.71 14.03 23.32
N VAL A 316 -6.61 13.35 23.02
CA VAL A 316 -5.36 13.93 22.51
C VAL A 316 -5.22 13.60 21.04
N LEU A 317 -4.82 14.58 20.22
CA LEU A 317 -4.44 14.41 18.83
C LEU A 317 -3.00 14.86 18.62
N LEU A 318 -2.15 13.93 18.17
CA LEU A 318 -0.85 14.21 17.58
C LEU A 318 -0.99 14.13 16.06
N TYR A 319 -0.34 15.02 15.32
CA TYR A 319 -0.52 15.12 13.87
C TYR A 319 0.71 15.72 13.17
N SER A 320 0.95 15.31 11.93
CA SER A 320 1.89 15.97 11.01
C SER A 320 1.24 17.14 10.25
N ASP A 321 2.05 17.98 9.62
CA ASP A 321 1.60 19.22 8.98
C ASP A 321 0.80 18.99 7.69
N GLY A 322 0.91 17.83 7.04
CA GLY A 322 0.17 17.53 5.82
C GLY A 322 -1.35 17.64 5.93
N LEU A 323 -1.92 17.53 7.14
CA LEU A 323 -3.34 17.82 7.38
C LEU A 323 -3.64 19.33 7.31
N VAL A 324 -2.85 20.16 7.99
CA VAL A 324 -3.10 21.60 8.13
C VAL A 324 -2.60 22.42 6.95
N GLU A 325 -1.59 21.93 6.23
CA GLU A 325 -1.02 22.57 5.05
C GLU A 325 -1.70 22.15 3.74
N ALA A 326 -2.64 21.20 3.79
CA ALA A 326 -3.41 20.82 2.61
C ALA A 326 -4.19 22.01 2.04
N HIS A 327 -4.16 22.16 0.70
CA HIS A 327 -4.78 23.27 0.00
C HIS A 327 -6.12 22.90 -0.65
N ASP A 328 -7.07 23.83 -0.62
CA ASP A 328 -8.28 23.78 -1.43
C ASP A 328 -8.00 24.19 -2.90
N PRO A 329 -9.00 24.11 -3.80
CA PRO A 329 -8.84 24.57 -5.19
C PRO A 329 -8.52 26.07 -5.34
N SER A 330 -8.78 26.87 -4.31
CA SER A 330 -8.45 28.30 -4.27
C SER A 330 -7.05 28.60 -3.70
N ARG A 331 -6.29 27.55 -3.33
CA ARG A 331 -4.97 27.61 -2.67
C ARG A 331 -5.03 28.17 -1.25
N GLU A 332 -6.16 28.07 -0.57
CA GLU A 332 -6.25 28.31 0.87
C GLU A 332 -5.85 27.03 1.63
N MET A 333 -5.02 27.16 2.66
CA MET A 333 -4.67 26.05 3.54
C MET A 333 -5.87 25.66 4.44
N TYR A 334 -5.98 24.37 4.75
CA TYR A 334 -6.96 23.84 5.72
C TYR A 334 -6.81 24.59 7.06
N GLY A 335 -5.57 24.65 7.55
CA GLY A 335 -5.13 25.50 8.64
C GLY A 335 -5.54 25.03 10.03
N PHE A 336 -4.80 25.53 11.03
CA PHE A 336 -5.06 25.27 12.44
C PHE A 336 -6.48 25.62 12.94
N PRO A 337 -7.15 26.70 12.46
CA PRO A 337 -8.50 27.03 12.93
C PRO A 337 -9.52 25.92 12.69
N ARG A 338 -9.50 25.29 11.49
CA ARG A 338 -10.42 24.20 11.13
C ARG A 338 -10.12 22.93 11.92
N LEU A 339 -8.82 22.62 12.10
CA LEU A 339 -8.41 21.49 12.93
C LEU A 339 -8.88 21.66 14.38
N ARG A 340 -8.68 22.85 14.96
CA ARG A 340 -9.12 23.15 16.32
C ARG A 340 -10.64 23.07 16.46
N GLU A 341 -11.38 23.55 15.48
CA GLU A 341 -12.85 23.44 15.45
C GLU A 341 -13.31 21.98 15.39
N ALA A 342 -12.68 21.15 14.54
CA ALA A 342 -13.00 19.73 14.44
C ALA A 342 -12.78 18.98 15.76
N MET A 343 -11.77 19.38 16.54
CA MET A 343 -11.48 18.82 17.87
C MET A 343 -12.50 19.18 18.95
N THR A 344 -13.42 20.12 18.73
CA THR A 344 -14.41 20.53 19.75
C THR A 344 -15.49 19.50 20.02
N VAL A 345 -15.68 18.54 19.11
CA VAL A 345 -16.74 17.54 19.24
C VAL A 345 -16.23 16.32 20.02
N ASP A 346 -17.14 15.71 20.78
CA ASP A 346 -16.82 14.61 21.69
C ASP A 346 -16.70 13.23 21.00
N ASP A 347 -15.93 13.16 19.93
CA ASP A 347 -15.59 11.92 19.25
C ASP A 347 -14.18 11.44 19.64
N ALA A 348 -13.87 10.17 19.38
CA ALA A 348 -12.55 9.64 19.65
C ALA A 348 -12.20 8.38 18.86
N GLY A 349 -10.92 8.02 18.91
CA GLY A 349 -10.38 6.91 18.14
C GLY A 349 -10.67 7.11 16.65
N SER A 350 -11.18 6.06 16.01
CA SER A 350 -11.51 6.07 14.59
C SER A 350 -12.53 7.13 14.20
N GLU A 351 -13.52 7.43 15.06
CA GLU A 351 -14.59 8.40 14.73
C GLU A 351 -14.03 9.83 14.57
N LEU A 352 -13.05 10.20 15.39
CA LEU A 352 -12.34 11.48 15.22
C LEU A 352 -11.51 11.47 13.93
N LEU A 353 -10.77 10.39 13.66
CA LEU A 353 -9.94 10.28 12.46
C LEU A 353 -10.78 10.37 11.18
N ASP A 354 -11.87 9.60 11.11
CA ASP A 354 -12.79 9.57 9.96
C ASP A 354 -13.37 10.96 9.71
N ARG A 355 -13.73 11.68 10.78
CA ARG A 355 -14.21 13.06 10.67
C ARG A 355 -13.14 14.02 10.16
N LEU A 356 -11.92 13.96 10.69
CA LEU A 356 -10.82 14.82 10.23
C LEU A 356 -10.52 14.57 8.74
N LEU A 357 -10.44 13.30 8.34
CA LEU A 357 -10.17 12.92 6.96
C LEU A 357 -11.33 13.26 6.02
N ASN A 358 -12.58 13.08 6.45
CA ASN A 358 -13.74 13.48 5.67
C ASN A 358 -13.83 15.01 5.56
N GLY A 359 -13.58 15.74 6.64
CA GLY A 359 -13.50 17.19 6.64
C GLY A 359 -12.42 17.72 5.70
N LEU A 360 -11.25 17.06 5.68
CA LEU A 360 -10.18 17.34 4.74
C LEU A 360 -10.63 17.11 3.29
N ARG A 361 -11.20 15.94 2.97
CA ARG A 361 -11.70 15.62 1.62
C ARG A 361 -12.75 16.60 1.12
N VAL A 362 -13.67 17.01 2.00
CA VAL A 362 -14.71 18.00 1.66
C VAL A 362 -14.09 19.37 1.39
N PHE A 363 -13.05 19.75 2.15
CA PHE A 363 -12.33 21.01 1.96
C PHE A 363 -11.52 21.03 0.67
N THR A 364 -10.77 19.97 0.39
CA THR A 364 -9.84 19.92 -0.76
C THR A 364 -10.53 19.60 -2.09
N GLY A 365 -11.65 18.87 -2.04
CA GLY A 365 -12.45 18.54 -3.22
C GLY A 365 -12.00 17.26 -3.94
N PRO A 366 -12.72 16.86 -5.02
CA PRO A 366 -12.55 15.56 -5.67
C PRO A 366 -11.26 15.41 -6.48
N ASP A 367 -10.66 16.52 -6.91
CA ASP A 367 -9.46 16.54 -7.75
C ASP A 367 -8.18 16.75 -6.92
N TRP A 368 -8.28 16.68 -5.59
CA TRP A 368 -7.13 16.88 -4.72
C TRP A 368 -6.15 15.70 -4.81
N GLU A 369 -4.91 16.01 -5.17
CA GLU A 369 -3.77 15.12 -5.00
C GLU A 369 -3.06 15.50 -3.70
N GLN A 370 -2.87 14.52 -2.82
CA GLN A 370 -2.23 14.73 -1.53
C GLN A 370 -0.82 15.28 -1.71
N GLU A 371 -0.57 16.46 -1.13
CA GLU A 371 0.68 17.19 -1.31
C GLU A 371 1.77 16.70 -0.35
N ASP A 372 1.41 16.42 0.90
CA ASP A 372 2.29 15.95 1.98
C ASP A 372 1.76 14.73 2.71
N ASP A 373 2.62 14.00 3.40
CA ASP A 373 2.24 12.85 4.21
C ASP A 373 1.30 13.29 5.35
N ILE A 374 0.33 12.43 5.69
CA ILE A 374 -0.63 12.70 6.76
C ILE A 374 -0.51 11.60 7.79
N THR A 375 -0.05 11.99 8.99
CA THR A 375 0.01 11.15 10.17
C THR A 375 -0.89 11.72 11.24
N LEU A 376 -1.79 10.91 11.77
CA LEU A 376 -2.70 11.27 12.86
C LEU A 376 -2.65 10.18 13.92
N VAL A 377 -2.48 10.56 15.19
CA VAL A 377 -2.50 9.63 16.33
C VAL A 377 -3.41 10.20 17.41
N THR A 378 -4.38 9.40 17.84
CA THR A 378 -5.37 9.79 18.85
C THR A 378 -5.28 8.93 20.08
N LEU A 379 -5.42 9.57 21.25
CA LEU A 379 -5.46 8.91 22.56
C LEU A 379 -6.64 9.45 23.35
N ARG A 380 -7.62 8.61 23.65
CA ARG A 380 -8.68 8.93 24.61
C ARG A 380 -8.62 8.03 25.82
N ARG A 381 -8.59 8.62 27.00
CA ARG A 381 -8.80 7.90 28.25
C ARG A 381 -10.31 7.79 28.48
N ALA A 382 -10.83 6.58 28.62
CA ALA A 382 -12.23 6.35 28.90
C ALA A 382 -12.59 6.96 30.27
N ALA A 383 -13.77 7.58 30.36
CA ALA A 383 -14.32 8.03 31.64
C ALA A 383 -14.50 6.80 32.55
N GLY A 384 -13.77 6.77 33.67
CA GLY A 384 -13.85 5.64 34.60
C GLY A 384 -15.26 5.51 35.17
N VAL A 385 -15.91 4.37 34.95
CA VAL A 385 -16.91 3.85 35.90
C VAL A 385 -16.13 3.52 37.15
N ALA A 386 -16.48 4.15 38.28
CA ALA A 386 -15.85 3.88 39.58
C ALA A 386 -15.70 2.37 39.82
N GLU A 387 -14.56 1.96 40.38
CA GLU A 387 -14.24 0.59 40.79
C GLU A 387 -15.47 -0.12 41.36
N ARG A 388 -16.09 -0.99 40.56
CA ARG A 388 -16.83 -2.12 41.09
C ARG A 388 -15.79 -3.20 41.34
N ALA A 389 -15.60 -3.50 42.61
CA ALA A 389 -14.81 -4.61 43.14
C ALA A 389 -14.91 -5.85 42.24
N ALA A 390 -13.76 -6.47 41.99
CA ALA A 390 -13.51 -7.80 41.39
C ALA A 390 -14.50 -8.28 40.32
N PRO A 391 -14.07 -8.68 39.11
CA PRO A 391 -14.98 -9.23 38.12
C PRO A 391 -15.57 -10.55 38.66
N ASP A 392 -16.78 -10.46 39.19
CA ASP A 392 -17.70 -11.58 39.29
C ASP A 392 -18.16 -11.86 37.84
N GLU A 393 -18.04 -13.12 37.46
CA GLU A 393 -18.31 -13.64 36.12
C GLU A 393 -19.77 -13.39 35.71
N ALA A 394 -20.06 -12.26 35.06
CA ALA A 394 -21.24 -12.08 34.21
C ALA A 394 -21.13 -10.80 33.37
N ALA A 395 -20.93 -10.97 32.06
CA ALA A 395 -21.23 -9.93 31.07
C ALA A 395 -22.74 -9.56 31.15
N PRO A 396 -23.15 -8.32 30.78
CA PRO A 396 -24.56 -7.93 30.81
C PRO A 396 -25.38 -8.88 29.94
N ALA A 397 -26.47 -9.42 30.51
CA ALA A 397 -27.28 -10.48 29.93
C ALA A 397 -27.93 -10.05 28.59
N GLY A 398 -27.28 -10.40 27.47
CA GLY A 398 -27.95 -10.51 26.20
C GLY A 398 -29.02 -11.60 26.26
N HIS A 399 -30.09 -11.45 25.48
CA HIS A 399 -31.10 -12.50 25.36
C HIS A 399 -30.55 -13.62 24.48
N VAL A 400 -30.46 -14.84 25.02
CA VAL A 400 -30.08 -16.02 24.25
C VAL A 400 -31.17 -16.33 23.24
N LEU A 401 -30.86 -16.20 21.96
CA LEU A 401 -31.77 -16.55 20.85
C LEU A 401 -31.85 -18.06 20.66
N THR A 402 -30.70 -18.74 20.75
CA THR A 402 -30.60 -20.20 20.65
C THR A 402 -29.29 -20.68 21.26
N ALA A 403 -29.30 -21.92 21.74
CA ALA A 403 -28.11 -22.66 22.12
C ALA A 403 -28.26 -24.11 21.65
N PHE A 404 -27.25 -24.64 20.98
CA PHE A 404 -27.27 -25.99 20.41
C PHE A 404 -25.86 -26.55 20.29
N SER A 405 -25.77 -27.87 20.12
CA SER A 405 -24.51 -28.58 19.90
C SER A 405 -24.57 -29.29 18.55
N ILE A 406 -23.48 -29.22 17.78
CA ILE A 406 -23.32 -30.01 16.56
C ILE A 406 -22.27 -31.11 16.76
N PRO A 407 -22.42 -32.31 16.15
CA PRO A 407 -21.38 -33.33 16.19
C PRO A 407 -20.12 -32.82 15.48
N GLY A 408 -18.95 -33.12 16.05
CA GLY A 408 -17.65 -32.65 15.55
C GLY A 408 -17.14 -33.32 14.28
N GLU A 409 -18.01 -33.69 13.33
CA GLU A 409 -17.66 -34.29 12.04
C GLU A 409 -17.57 -33.23 10.94
N GLU A 410 -16.64 -33.40 9.99
CA GLU A 410 -16.52 -32.52 8.83
C GLU A 410 -17.83 -32.48 8.02
N GLY A 411 -18.31 -31.29 7.67
CA GLY A 411 -19.58 -31.05 6.98
C GLY A 411 -20.68 -30.51 7.89
N ASN A 412 -20.58 -30.70 9.21
CA ASN A 412 -21.57 -30.20 10.18
C ASN A 412 -21.44 -28.70 10.48
N GLU A 413 -20.37 -28.03 10.03
CA GLU A 413 -20.26 -26.57 10.09
C GLU A 413 -21.40 -25.85 9.34
N ARG A 414 -21.94 -26.48 8.28
CA ARG A 414 -23.11 -25.98 7.55
C ARG A 414 -24.35 -25.96 8.42
N THR A 415 -24.51 -26.96 9.29
CA THR A 415 -25.62 -27.03 10.23
C THR A 415 -25.53 -25.90 11.26
N ALA A 416 -24.34 -25.60 11.79
CA ALA A 416 -24.15 -24.44 12.66
C ALA A 416 -24.48 -23.13 11.93
N MET A 417 -23.99 -22.95 10.69
CA MET A 417 -24.30 -21.78 9.87
C MET A 417 -25.81 -21.60 9.66
N ASP A 418 -26.54 -22.66 9.30
CA ASP A 418 -27.97 -22.58 9.01
C ASP A 418 -28.81 -22.32 10.26
N LEU A 419 -28.45 -22.93 11.40
CA LEU A 419 -29.13 -22.71 12.67
C LEU A 419 -28.90 -21.30 13.21
N VAL A 420 -27.68 -20.75 13.11
CA VAL A 420 -27.41 -19.36 13.47
C VAL A 420 -28.16 -18.40 12.54
N ALA A 421 -28.15 -18.64 11.22
CA ALA A 421 -28.88 -17.81 10.26
C ALA A 421 -30.39 -17.78 10.53
N ALA A 422 -30.98 -18.92 10.89
CA ALA A 422 -32.38 -19.00 11.28
C ALA A 422 -32.67 -18.23 12.57
N ALA A 423 -31.79 -18.32 13.58
CA ALA A 423 -31.95 -17.65 14.87
C ALA A 423 -31.90 -16.11 14.74
N VAL A 424 -31.03 -15.58 13.88
CA VAL A 424 -30.88 -14.13 13.68
C VAL A 424 -31.82 -13.55 12.63
N GLY A 425 -32.49 -14.40 11.83
CA GLY A 425 -33.39 -13.99 10.75
C GLY A 425 -34.46 -12.96 11.17
N PRO A 426 -35.17 -13.15 12.31
CA PRO A 426 -36.15 -12.18 12.81
C PRO A 426 -35.57 -10.82 13.20
N LEU A 427 -34.24 -10.68 13.37
CA LEU A 427 -33.60 -9.43 13.76
C LEU A 427 -33.39 -8.43 12.62
N GLY A 428 -33.66 -8.84 11.37
CA GLY A 428 -33.69 -7.92 10.22
C GLY A 428 -32.32 -7.50 9.66
N LEU A 429 -31.28 -8.31 9.83
CA LEU A 429 -29.94 -8.04 9.26
C LEU A 429 -30.00 -7.83 7.74
N SER A 430 -29.14 -6.93 7.22
CA SER A 430 -28.98 -6.77 5.76
C SER A 430 -28.48 -8.08 5.13
N PRO A 431 -28.85 -8.40 3.88
CA PRO A 431 -28.42 -9.64 3.21
C PRO A 431 -26.89 -9.80 3.19
N ALA A 432 -26.14 -8.70 3.05
CA ALA A 432 -24.68 -8.70 3.07
C ALA A 432 -24.11 -9.01 4.46
N ARG A 433 -24.67 -8.44 5.54
CA ARG A 433 -24.25 -8.76 6.92
C ARG A 433 -24.60 -10.20 7.29
N LEU A 434 -25.80 -10.66 6.95
CA LEU A 434 -26.19 -12.05 7.18
C LEU A 434 -25.24 -13.01 6.47
N GLN A 435 -24.85 -12.73 5.22
CA GLN A 435 -23.90 -13.57 4.50
C GLN A 435 -22.50 -13.56 5.14
N ARG A 436 -22.01 -12.38 5.59
CA ARG A 436 -20.73 -12.29 6.31
C ARG A 436 -20.76 -13.08 7.63
N LEU A 437 -21.84 -12.96 8.41
CA LEU A 437 -22.01 -13.71 9.65
C LEU A 437 -22.04 -15.22 9.39
N LYS A 438 -22.77 -15.67 8.36
CA LYS A 438 -22.83 -17.07 7.95
C LYS A 438 -21.44 -17.64 7.63
N THR A 439 -20.65 -16.91 6.84
CA THR A 439 -19.29 -17.33 6.51
C THR A 439 -18.39 -17.36 7.75
N ALA A 440 -18.46 -16.33 8.61
CA ALA A 440 -17.67 -16.29 9.85
C ALA A 440 -17.99 -17.46 10.79
N VAL A 441 -19.28 -17.78 10.95
CA VAL A 441 -19.76 -18.92 11.75
C VAL A 441 -19.29 -20.25 11.16
N SER A 442 -19.40 -20.41 9.84
CA SER A 442 -18.97 -21.64 9.15
C SER A 442 -17.46 -21.88 9.31
N GLU A 443 -16.64 -20.85 9.11
CA GLU A 443 -15.18 -20.95 9.28
C GLU A 443 -14.80 -21.22 10.74
N THR A 444 -15.48 -20.58 11.69
CA THR A 444 -15.21 -20.77 13.13
C THR A 444 -15.61 -22.17 13.59
N ALA A 445 -16.77 -22.67 13.15
CA ALA A 445 -17.22 -24.03 13.44
C ALA A 445 -16.30 -25.07 12.78
N MET A 446 -15.82 -24.82 11.56
CA MET A 446 -14.86 -25.70 10.90
C MET A 446 -13.53 -25.77 11.66
N ASN A 447 -13.03 -24.64 12.18
CA ASN A 447 -11.84 -24.64 13.03
C ASN A 447 -12.06 -25.41 14.35
N ALA A 448 -13.21 -25.22 15.00
CA ALA A 448 -13.58 -25.97 16.20
C ALA A 448 -13.64 -27.49 15.93
N ILE A 449 -14.15 -27.89 14.76
CA ILE A 449 -14.19 -29.29 14.31
C ILE A 449 -12.79 -29.84 14.00
N GLU A 450 -11.94 -29.09 13.29
CA GLU A 450 -10.60 -29.52 12.86
C GLU A 450 -9.64 -29.63 14.06
N TYR A 451 -9.64 -28.63 14.95
CA TYR A 451 -8.65 -28.54 16.03
C TYR A 451 -9.16 -29.08 17.37
N GLY A 452 -10.42 -28.81 17.71
CA GLY A 452 -11.05 -29.26 18.95
C GLY A 452 -11.49 -30.71 18.86
N SER A 453 -12.52 -30.97 18.04
CA SER A 453 -13.11 -32.30 17.89
C SER A 453 -12.27 -33.28 17.06
N ARG A 454 -11.32 -32.77 16.25
CA ARG A 454 -10.50 -33.53 15.28
C ARG A 454 -11.33 -34.47 14.39
N GLY A 455 -12.49 -34.01 13.95
CA GLY A 455 -13.41 -34.77 13.10
C GLY A 455 -14.20 -35.89 13.80
N ARG A 456 -14.22 -35.95 15.14
CA ARG A 456 -14.92 -36.99 15.91
C ARG A 456 -16.33 -36.56 16.31
N ALA A 457 -17.34 -37.34 15.92
CA ALA A 457 -18.74 -37.08 16.23
C ALA A 457 -19.04 -37.00 17.74
N GLU A 458 -18.31 -37.77 18.56
CA GLU A 458 -18.55 -37.85 20.01
C GLU A 458 -18.13 -36.58 20.76
N ILE A 459 -17.37 -35.69 20.13
CA ILE A 459 -16.89 -34.43 20.70
C ILE A 459 -17.68 -33.29 20.05
N PRO A 460 -18.76 -32.82 20.69
CA PRO A 460 -19.61 -31.79 20.10
C PRO A 460 -18.92 -30.43 20.10
N VAL A 461 -19.32 -29.59 19.15
CA VAL A 461 -19.06 -28.15 19.14
C VAL A 461 -20.31 -27.44 19.62
N ASP A 462 -20.18 -26.68 20.70
CA ASP A 462 -21.29 -25.97 21.35
C ASP A 462 -21.40 -24.55 20.79
N VAL A 463 -22.61 -24.16 20.37
CA VAL A 463 -22.88 -22.84 19.78
C VAL A 463 -23.97 -22.13 20.57
N VAL A 464 -23.69 -20.90 21.00
CA VAL A 464 -24.65 -20.01 21.68
C VAL A 464 -24.78 -18.72 20.88
N VAL A 465 -26.01 -18.32 20.59
CA VAL A 465 -26.31 -17.06 19.93
C VAL A 465 -27.04 -16.15 20.89
N GLU A 466 -26.46 -15.00 21.19
CA GLU A 466 -26.99 -13.97 22.06
C GLU A 466 -27.28 -12.72 21.23
N THR A 467 -28.31 -11.97 21.61
CA THR A 467 -28.53 -10.63 21.08
C THR A 467 -28.63 -9.64 22.22
N THR A 468 -28.08 -8.46 21.98
CA THR A 468 -28.37 -7.24 22.72
C THR A 468 -29.22 -6.34 21.82
N ASP A 469 -29.58 -5.16 22.32
CA ASP A 469 -30.31 -4.17 21.51
C ASP A 469 -29.52 -3.78 20.24
N ASP A 470 -28.19 -3.73 20.32
CA ASP A 470 -27.32 -3.19 19.26
C ASP A 470 -26.45 -4.24 18.54
N SER A 471 -26.29 -5.45 19.09
CA SER A 471 -25.36 -6.44 18.55
C SER A 471 -25.82 -7.88 18.70
N ILE A 472 -25.32 -8.73 17.80
CA ILE A 472 -25.44 -10.18 17.83
C ILE A 472 -24.08 -10.74 18.22
N VAL A 473 -24.07 -11.64 19.18
CA VAL A 473 -22.89 -12.34 19.66
C VAL A 473 -23.08 -13.83 19.40
N VAL A 474 -22.13 -14.45 18.69
CA VAL A 474 -22.11 -15.90 18.46
C VAL A 474 -20.89 -16.47 19.15
N ARG A 475 -21.09 -17.37 20.11
CA ARG A 475 -20.04 -18.09 20.82
C ARG A 475 -19.98 -19.52 20.31
N ILE A 476 -18.81 -19.94 19.85
CA ILE A 476 -18.56 -21.30 19.37
C ILE A 476 -17.46 -21.86 20.27
N SER A 477 -17.79 -22.94 20.98
CA SER A 477 -16.92 -23.54 21.99
C SER A 477 -16.58 -24.97 21.60
N ASP A 478 -15.29 -25.32 21.66
CA ASP A 478 -14.79 -26.67 21.48
C ASP A 478 -14.08 -27.17 22.74
N ARG A 479 -14.17 -28.48 23.00
CA ARG A 479 -13.49 -29.11 24.13
C ARG A 479 -12.16 -29.66 23.66
N ALA A 480 -11.08 -28.93 23.93
CA ALA A 480 -9.73 -29.32 23.54
C ALA A 480 -9.33 -30.65 24.22
N LEU A 481 -9.13 -31.71 23.45
CA LEU A 481 -8.41 -32.90 23.91
C LEU A 481 -6.93 -32.53 24.11
N SER A 482 -6.58 -32.17 25.35
CA SER A 482 -5.21 -32.06 25.91
C SER A 482 -4.09 -32.37 24.91
N GLY A 483 -3.50 -31.33 24.29
CA GLY A 483 -2.29 -31.48 23.50
C GLY A 483 -2.04 -30.33 22.54
N ALA A 484 -1.13 -29.43 22.96
CA ALA A 484 -0.52 -28.32 22.23
C ALA A 484 -1.49 -27.23 21.72
N VAL A 485 -1.39 -26.05 22.33
CA VAL A 485 -1.72 -24.78 21.68
C VAL A 485 -0.88 -24.73 20.40
N PRO A 486 -1.47 -24.67 19.19
CA PRO A 486 -0.67 -24.38 18.01
C PRO A 486 -0.01 -23.03 18.24
N GLY A 487 1.32 -22.99 18.16
CA GLY A 487 2.04 -21.72 18.15
C GLY A 487 1.45 -20.79 17.09
N ASP A 488 1.64 -19.49 17.32
CA ASP A 488 1.22 -18.40 16.43
C ASP A 488 1.38 -18.85 14.97
N PRO A 489 0.29 -18.95 14.18
CA PRO A 489 0.39 -19.49 12.83
C PRO A 489 1.38 -18.64 12.05
N GLU A 490 2.42 -19.27 11.47
CA GLU A 490 3.35 -18.59 10.58
C GLU A 490 2.56 -17.73 9.60
N ALA A 491 2.88 -16.42 9.59
CA ALA A 491 2.31 -15.50 8.63
C ALA A 491 2.49 -16.10 7.23
N PRO A 492 1.41 -16.29 6.46
CA PRO A 492 1.50 -17.01 5.19
C PRO A 492 2.43 -16.27 4.23
N ASP A 493 3.42 -17.00 3.71
CA ASP A 493 4.36 -16.51 2.72
C ASP A 493 3.63 -16.29 1.39
N ILE A 494 3.43 -15.01 1.05
CA ILE A 494 2.71 -14.56 -0.13
C ILE A 494 3.45 -14.98 -1.41
N GLU A 495 4.78 -14.97 -1.39
CA GLU A 495 5.62 -15.28 -2.56
C GLU A 495 5.50 -16.76 -2.95
N ARG A 496 5.59 -17.67 -1.97
CA ARG A 496 5.48 -19.13 -2.22
C ARG A 496 4.08 -19.57 -2.63
N LYS A 497 3.06 -18.76 -2.36
CA LYS A 497 1.66 -19.05 -2.67
C LYS A 497 1.23 -18.56 -4.05
N LEU A 498 1.74 -17.41 -4.51
CA LEU A 498 1.66 -16.99 -5.92
C LEU A 498 2.38 -17.99 -6.84
N ALA A 499 3.39 -18.69 -6.32
CA ALA A 499 4.08 -19.79 -6.99
C ALA A 499 3.33 -21.15 -6.94
N GLY A 500 2.23 -21.26 -6.19
CA GLY A 500 1.41 -22.48 -6.09
C GLY A 500 1.99 -23.60 -5.19
N GLU A 501 2.97 -23.31 -4.34
CA GLU A 501 3.75 -24.31 -3.61
C GLU A 501 3.19 -24.66 -2.20
N GLN A 502 2.16 -23.95 -1.72
CA GLN A 502 1.63 -24.12 -0.35
C GLN A 502 0.10 -24.37 -0.33
N LYS A 503 -0.35 -25.39 0.44
CA LYS A 503 -1.78 -25.71 0.61
C LYS A 503 -2.50 -24.70 1.52
N ALA A 504 -3.79 -24.50 1.29
CA ALA A 504 -4.68 -23.51 1.90
C ALA A 504 -5.03 -23.74 3.40
N ARG A 505 -4.05 -23.98 4.27
CA ARG A 505 -4.25 -23.99 5.73
C ARG A 505 -3.83 -22.64 6.34
N GLY A 506 -4.52 -22.20 7.40
CA GLY A 506 -4.15 -21.01 8.20
C GLY A 506 -4.90 -19.70 7.92
N TRP A 507 -5.89 -19.69 7.01
CA TRP A 507 -6.65 -18.47 6.65
C TRP A 507 -7.90 -18.23 7.51
N GLY A 508 -8.36 -19.24 8.27
CA GLY A 508 -9.65 -19.20 8.96
C GLY A 508 -9.81 -17.97 9.88
N LEU A 509 -8.88 -17.78 10.83
CA LEU A 509 -8.93 -16.63 11.74
C LEU A 509 -8.82 -15.27 11.03
N PHE A 510 -8.02 -15.18 9.97
CA PHE A 510 -7.87 -13.96 9.18
C PHE A 510 -9.16 -13.59 8.43
N LEU A 511 -9.80 -14.57 7.79
CA LEU A 511 -11.07 -14.39 7.10
C LEU A 511 -12.19 -14.02 8.08
N ILE A 512 -12.27 -14.73 9.23
CA ILE A 512 -13.26 -14.45 10.27
C ILE A 512 -13.15 -13.00 10.77
N LYS A 513 -11.93 -12.51 11.09
CA LYS A 513 -11.69 -11.13 11.55
C LYS A 513 -12.16 -10.06 10.55
N SER A 514 -12.14 -10.35 9.25
CA SER A 514 -12.62 -9.42 8.20
C SER A 514 -14.14 -9.41 8.03
N MET A 515 -14.85 -10.41 8.58
CA MET A 515 -16.28 -10.65 8.36
C MET A 515 -17.17 -10.21 9.53
N VAL A 516 -16.60 -10.01 10.73
CA VAL A 516 -17.31 -9.59 11.95
C VAL A 516 -16.70 -8.29 12.51
N ASP A 517 -17.41 -7.57 13.37
CA ASP A 517 -16.93 -6.29 13.89
C ASP A 517 -15.87 -6.47 15.00
N SER A 518 -15.97 -7.56 15.77
CA SER A 518 -14.90 -8.00 16.66
C SER A 518 -14.92 -9.51 16.87
N MET A 519 -13.76 -10.07 17.23
CA MET A 519 -13.57 -11.46 17.57
C MET A 519 -12.68 -11.57 18.81
N ALA A 520 -13.08 -12.40 19.77
CA ALA A 520 -12.27 -12.74 20.94
C ALA A 520 -12.14 -14.25 21.07
N VAL A 521 -10.99 -14.72 21.55
CA VAL A 521 -10.76 -16.14 21.86
C VAL A 521 -10.44 -16.24 23.34
N THR A 522 -11.18 -17.08 24.05
CA THR A 522 -10.98 -17.38 25.47
C THR A 522 -10.74 -18.87 25.63
N SER A 523 -9.94 -19.26 26.62
CA SER A 523 -9.76 -20.67 26.95
C SER A 523 -9.66 -20.85 28.46
N ASP A 524 -10.37 -21.85 28.97
CA ASP A 524 -10.36 -22.23 30.40
C ASP A 524 -9.47 -23.46 30.67
N GLY A 525 -8.64 -23.86 29.70
CA GLY A 525 -7.77 -25.04 29.76
C GLY A 525 -8.46 -26.35 29.40
N SER A 526 -9.79 -26.41 29.37
CA SER A 526 -10.58 -27.58 28.94
C SER A 526 -11.45 -27.30 27.70
N THR A 527 -11.83 -26.04 27.55
CA THR A 527 -12.69 -25.53 26.49
C THR A 527 -12.04 -24.29 25.90
N GLN A 528 -12.05 -24.18 24.58
CA GLN A 528 -11.71 -22.97 23.85
C GLN A 528 -13.00 -22.39 23.28
N THR A 529 -13.24 -21.11 23.51
CA THR A 529 -14.44 -20.40 23.07
C THR A 529 -14.06 -19.23 22.20
N VAL A 530 -14.50 -19.26 20.95
CA VAL A 530 -14.43 -18.15 20.01
C VAL A 530 -15.73 -17.36 20.09
N THR A 531 -15.62 -16.08 20.39
CA THR A 531 -16.75 -15.14 20.44
C THR A 531 -16.68 -14.20 19.24
N LEU A 532 -17.71 -14.23 18.41
CA LEU A 532 -17.91 -13.36 17.25
C LEU A 532 -18.95 -12.29 17.59
N THR A 533 -18.63 -11.01 17.38
CA THR A 533 -19.57 -9.92 17.62
C THR A 533 -19.86 -9.17 16.32
N MET A 534 -21.15 -8.95 16.04
CA MET A 534 -21.61 -8.21 14.87
C MET A 534 -22.74 -7.24 15.26
N ALA A 535 -22.59 -5.95 14.98
CA ALA A 535 -23.64 -4.94 15.15
C ALA A 535 -24.88 -5.27 14.30
N ARG A 536 -26.07 -4.90 14.76
CA ARG A 536 -27.34 -5.15 14.04
C ARG A 536 -27.53 -4.22 12.85
N GLU A 537 -27.04 -2.99 12.95
CA GLU A 537 -27.06 -2.01 11.88
C GLU A 537 -25.68 -1.85 11.23
N GLU A 538 -25.69 -1.50 9.95
CA GLU A 538 -24.47 -1.21 9.21
C GLU A 538 -23.98 0.17 9.66
N ARG A 539 -22.95 0.22 10.50
CA ARG A 539 -22.16 1.45 10.66
C ARG A 539 -21.71 1.83 9.24
N SER A 540 -22.21 2.95 8.74
CA SER A 540 -21.92 3.44 7.40
C SER A 540 -20.41 3.62 7.28
N ARG A 541 -19.75 2.67 6.61
CA ARG A 541 -18.34 2.77 6.22
C ARG A 541 -18.24 3.86 5.15
N GLY A 542 -17.68 5.01 5.50
CA GLY A 542 -17.35 6.12 4.61
C GLY A 542 -15.85 6.33 4.58
#